data_AF-A0A967I1N1-F1
#
_entry.id   AF-A0A967I1N1-F1
#
_cell.length_a   1.000
_cell.length_b   1.000
_cell.length_c   1.000
_cell.angle_alpha   90.00
_cell.angle_beta   90.00
_cell.angle_gamma   90.00
#
_symmetry.space_group_name_H-M   'P 1'
#
loop_
_entity.id
_entity.type
_entity.pdbx_description
1 polymer ?
#
loop_
_entity_poly.entity_id
_entity_poly.type
_entity_poly.pdbx_seq_one_letter_code
_entity_poly.pdbx_strand_id
1 'polypeptide(L)'
;MMKRVKELVILLLFILVLFAVVHYPVVAASKPPAQGTVLPQFQLEVPQDAEAKSYLGLSGSGEFTVSEINAQVVVIQILSRY
;
A
#
# COMPACT_ATOMS: atom_id res chain seq x y z
N MET A 1 -7.75 39.29 29.03
CA MET A 1 -6.39 38.90 28.62
C MET A 1 -6.11 37.40 28.84
N MET A 2 -6.14 36.90 30.09
CA MET A 2 -5.69 35.53 30.43
C MET A 2 -6.52 34.39 29.80
N LYS A 3 -7.83 34.59 29.56
CA LYS A 3 -8.69 33.57 28.94
C LYS A 3 -8.30 33.26 27.48
N ARG A 4 -8.04 34.31 26.69
CA ARG A 4 -7.56 34.21 25.30
C ARG A 4 -6.18 33.55 25.22
N VAL A 5 -5.29 33.83 26.19
CA VAL A 5 -3.97 33.19 26.27
C VAL A 5 -4.09 31.69 26.56
N LYS A 6 -4.98 31.28 27.47
CA LYS A 6 -5.23 29.86 27.75
C LYS A 6 -5.77 29.11 26.52
N GLU A 7 -6.70 29.71 25.78
CA GLU A 7 -7.23 29.14 24.55
C GLU A 7 -6.14 28.95 23.48
N LEU A 8 -5.24 29.94 23.32
CA LEU A 8 -4.10 29.84 22.40
C LEU A 8 -3.10 28.77 22.82
N VAL A 9 -2.84 28.61 24.12
CA VAL A 9 -1.95 27.55 24.64
C VAL A 9 -2.56 26.17 24.42
N ILE A 10 -3.87 26.02 24.65
CA ILE A 10 -4.58 24.75 24.39
C ILE A 10 -4.54 24.41 22.90
N LEU A 11 -4.76 25.39 22.02
CA LEU A 11 -4.68 25.19 20.57
C LEU A 11 -3.27 24.77 20.15
N LEU A 12 -2.23 25.42 20.69
CA LEU A 12 -0.84 25.06 20.41
C LEU A 12 -0.52 23.63 20.85
N LEU A 13 -0.95 23.24 22.05
CA LEU A 13 -0.75 21.88 22.56
C LEU A 13 -1.50 20.86 21.71
N PHE A 14 -2.73 21.17 21.28
CA PHE A 14 -3.51 20.30 20.41
C PHE A 14 -2.83 20.08 19.05
N ILE A 15 -2.32 21.15 18.44
CA ILE A 15 -1.55 21.08 17.20
C ILE A 15 -0.30 20.22 17.40
N LEU A 16 0.44 20.43 18.50
CA LEU A 16 1.66 19.67 18.79
C LEU A 16 1.39 18.17 18.98
N VAL A 17 0.28 17.80 19.61
CA VAL A 17 -0.18 16.41 19.72
C VAL A 17 -0.55 15.84 18.34
N LEU A 18 -1.26 16.59 17.50
CA LEU A 18 -1.58 16.14 16.14
C LEU A 18 -0.31 15.86 15.32
N PHE A 19 0.68 16.75 15.36
CA PHE A 19 1.96 16.53 14.67
C PHE A 19 2.72 15.31 15.21
N ALA A 20 2.66 15.05 16.52
CA ALA A 20 3.27 13.86 17.10
C ALA A 20 2.59 12.55 16.67
N VAL A 21 1.26 12.56 16.48
CA VAL A 21 0.51 11.37 16.02
C VAL A 21 0.65 11.14 14.52
N VAL A 22 0.88 12.17 13.70
CA VAL A 22 1.03 12.02 12.24
C VAL A 22 2.45 11.57 11.84
N HIS A 23 3.43 11.66 12.75
CA HIS A 23 4.82 11.25 12.51
C HIS A 23 5.13 9.77 12.79
N TYR A 24 4.15 8.86 12.76
CA TYR A 24 4.48 7.44 12.68
C TYR A 24 5.16 7.17 11.33
N PRO A 25 6.43 6.73 11.30
CA PRO A 25 7.03 6.31 10.06
C PRO A 25 6.19 5.15 9.53
N VAL A 26 5.62 5.31 8.33
CA VAL A 26 5.17 4.16 7.56
C VAL A 26 6.38 3.26 7.44
N VAL A 27 6.35 2.12 8.13
CA VAL A 27 7.45 1.15 8.13
C VAL A 27 7.45 0.49 6.76
N ALA A 28 8.02 1.19 5.78
CA ALA A 28 8.32 0.61 4.49
C ALA A 28 9.41 -0.45 4.68
N ALA A 29 9.23 -1.60 4.03
CA ALA A 29 10.25 -2.64 4.05
C ALA A 29 11.55 -2.09 3.43
N SER A 30 12.65 -2.15 4.18
CA SER A 30 13.96 -1.65 3.72
C SER A 30 14.69 -2.64 2.79
N LYS A 31 14.11 -3.83 2.58
CA LYS A 31 14.67 -4.92 1.79
C LYS A 31 13.56 -5.64 1.03
N PRO A 32 13.85 -6.21 -0.14
CA PRO A 32 12.90 -7.10 -0.82
C PRO A 32 12.60 -8.33 0.06
N PRO A 33 11.48 -9.04 -0.21
CA PRO A 33 11.18 -10.31 0.43
C PRO A 33 12.37 -11.28 0.30
N ALA A 34 12.71 -11.95 1.38
CA ALA A 34 13.79 -12.93 1.36
C ALA A 34 13.36 -14.20 0.60
N GLN A 35 14.30 -14.91 0.00
CA GLN A 35 14.02 -16.20 -0.64
C GLN A 35 13.40 -17.18 0.36
N GLY A 36 12.36 -17.91 -0.08
CA GLY A 36 11.64 -18.87 0.76
C GLY A 36 10.61 -18.25 1.70
N THR A 37 10.48 -16.91 1.71
CA THR A 37 9.40 -16.22 2.43
C THR A 37 8.16 -16.03 1.56
N VAL A 38 7.04 -15.69 2.19
CA VAL A 38 5.78 -15.39 1.50
C VAL A 38 5.90 -14.06 0.75
N LEU A 39 5.47 -14.05 -0.51
CA LEU A 39 5.34 -12.82 -1.28
C LEU A 39 4.29 -11.90 -0.60
N PRO A 40 4.62 -10.64 -0.30
CA PRO A 40 3.63 -9.70 0.24
C PRO A 40 2.41 -9.60 -0.65
N GLN A 41 1.22 -9.53 -0.03
CA GLN A 41 -0.02 -9.37 -0.77
C GLN A 41 -0.12 -7.94 -1.30
N PHE A 42 -0.39 -7.80 -2.59
CA PHE A 42 -0.73 -6.55 -3.24
C PHE A 42 -1.83 -6.79 -4.27
N GLN A 43 -2.60 -5.72 -4.53
CA GLN A 43 -3.68 -5.71 -5.49
C GLN A 43 -3.17 -5.15 -6.82
N LEU A 44 -3.60 -5.76 -7.91
CA LEU A 44 -3.38 -5.33 -9.28
C LEU A 44 -4.73 -5.19 -9.97
N GLU A 45 -4.84 -4.25 -10.90
CA GLU A 45 -6.04 -4.11 -11.71
C GLU A 45 -6.18 -5.29 -12.68
N VAL A 46 -7.39 -5.85 -12.77
CA VAL A 46 -7.72 -6.86 -13.78
C VAL A 46 -7.51 -6.26 -15.18
N PRO A 47 -6.75 -6.93 -16.07
CA PRO A 47 -6.52 -6.42 -17.42
C PRO A 47 -7.83 -6.17 -18.17
N GLN A 48 -7.90 -5.05 -18.90
CA GLN A 48 -9.02 -4.74 -19.80
C GLN A 48 -8.98 -5.60 -21.07
N ASP A 49 -7.78 -5.99 -21.48
CA ASP A 49 -7.57 -6.89 -22.61
C ASP A 49 -8.01 -8.32 -22.27
N ALA A 50 -8.87 -8.89 -23.13
CA ALA A 50 -9.48 -10.18 -22.90
C ALA A 50 -8.46 -11.34 -23.00
N GLU A 51 -7.46 -11.21 -23.87
CA GLU A 51 -6.41 -12.22 -24.03
C GLU A 51 -5.52 -12.27 -22.79
N ALA A 52 -5.04 -11.12 -22.30
CA ALA A 52 -4.26 -11.01 -21.08
C ALA A 52 -5.02 -11.53 -19.86
N LYS A 53 -6.32 -11.21 -19.75
CA LYS A 53 -7.16 -11.71 -18.66
C LYS A 53 -7.32 -13.23 -18.70
N SER A 54 -7.55 -13.79 -19.89
CA SER A 54 -7.65 -15.24 -20.11
C SER A 54 -6.33 -15.95 -19.82
N TYR A 55 -5.20 -15.37 -20.23
CA TYR A 55 -3.86 -15.89 -19.96
C TYR A 55 -3.56 -16.02 -18.46
N LEU A 56 -4.02 -15.06 -17.66
CA LEU A 56 -3.90 -15.10 -16.20
C LEU A 56 -4.95 -16.00 -15.52
N GLY A 57 -5.96 -16.47 -16.27
CA GLY A 57 -7.07 -17.27 -15.74
C GLY A 57 -8.03 -16.49 -14.84
N LEU A 58 -8.12 -15.17 -15.01
CA LEU A 58 -8.93 -14.30 -14.16
C LEU A 58 -10.37 -14.18 -14.67
N SER A 59 -11.32 -14.00 -13.74
CA SER A 59 -12.74 -13.73 -14.04
C SER A 59 -13.19 -12.41 -13.40
N GLY A 60 -14.30 -11.82 -13.87
CA GLY A 60 -14.84 -10.59 -13.29
C GLY A 60 -14.08 -9.29 -13.63
N SER A 61 -14.20 -8.27 -12.79
CA SER A 61 -13.58 -6.95 -12.97
C SER A 61 -13.12 -6.40 -11.62
N GLY A 62 -12.33 -5.32 -11.64
CA GLY A 62 -11.80 -4.69 -10.44
C GLY A 62 -10.34 -5.07 -10.21
N GLU A 63 -10.02 -5.56 -9.02
CA GLU A 63 -8.67 -5.89 -8.60
C GLU A 63 -8.52 -7.38 -8.32
N PHE A 64 -7.29 -7.88 -8.46
CA PHE A 64 -6.91 -9.25 -8.12
C PHE A 64 -5.55 -9.26 -7.42
N THR A 65 -5.23 -10.37 -6.79
CA THR A 65 -3.97 -10.65 -6.10
C THR A 65 -3.22 -11.75 -6.86
N VAL A 66 -1.90 -11.83 -6.68
CA VAL A 66 -1.07 -12.84 -7.36
C VAL A 66 -1.57 -14.29 -7.10
N SER A 67 -2.14 -14.55 -5.93
CA SER A 67 -2.69 -15.86 -5.55
C SER A 67 -3.93 -16.28 -6.35
N GLU A 68 -4.62 -15.34 -7.00
CA GLU A 68 -5.80 -15.60 -7.82
C GLU A 68 -5.45 -15.95 -9.28
N ILE A 69 -4.18 -15.83 -9.67
CA ILE A 69 -3.69 -16.28 -10.97
C ILE A 69 -3.76 -17.81 -11.00
N ASN A 70 -4.40 -18.36 -12.04
CA ASN A 70 -4.51 -19.80 -12.23
C ASN A 70 -3.21 -20.37 -12.84
N ALA A 71 -2.15 -20.46 -12.03
CA ALA A 71 -0.87 -20.99 -12.42
C ALA A 71 -0.16 -21.68 -11.25
N GLN A 72 0.68 -22.68 -11.54
CA GLN A 72 1.50 -23.34 -10.51
C GLN A 72 2.70 -22.49 -10.08
N VAL A 73 3.23 -21.67 -11.00
CA VAL A 73 4.39 -20.80 -10.77
C VAL A 73 4.13 -19.47 -11.45
N VAL A 74 4.43 -18.37 -10.75
CA VAL A 74 4.33 -17.00 -11.26
C VAL A 74 5.72 -16.38 -11.26
N VAL A 75 6.14 -15.83 -12.40
CA VAL A 75 7.37 -15.05 -12.54
C VAL A 75 7.00 -13.58 -12.56
N ILE A 76 7.50 -12.81 -11.58
CA ILE A 76 7.24 -11.37 -11.47
C ILE A 76 8.48 -10.61 -11.91
N GLN A 77 8.33 -9.77 -12.93
CA GLN A 77 9.39 -8.87 -13.37
C GLN A 77 9.05 -7.44 -13.00
N ILE A 78 9.83 -6.84 -12.12
CA ILE A 78 9.72 -5.43 -11.76
C ILE A 78 10.61 -4.64 -12.71
N LEU A 79 9.98 -3.91 -13.62
CA LEU A 79 10.67 -3.00 -14.54
C LEU A 79 10.66 -1.60 -13.93
N SER A 80 11.84 -1.09 -13.57
CA SER A 80 11.98 0.34 -13.27
C SER A 80 12.01 1.10 -14.59
N ARG A 81 10.89 1.72 -14.98
CA ARG A 81 10.90 2.69 -16.09
C ARG A 81 11.34 4.04 -15.57
N TYR A 82 12.63 4.32 -15.73
CA TYR A 82 13.24 5.65 -15.69
C TYR A 82 14.15 5.81 -16.91
#